data_AF-A0A7W0K3M3-F1
#
_entry.id   AF-A0A7W0K3M3-F1
#
_cell.length_a   1.000
_cell.length_b   1.000
_cell.length_c   1.000
_cell.angle_alpha   90.00
_cell.angle_beta   90.00
_cell.angle_gamma   90.00
#
_symmetry.space_group_name_H-M   'P 1'
#
loop_
_entity.id
_entity.type
_entity.pdbx_description
1 polymer ?
#
loop_
_entity_poly.entity_id
_entity_poly.type
_entity_poly.pdbx_seq_one_letter_code
_entity_poly.pdbx_strand_id
1 'polypeptide(L)'
;MLWKRFRAAQDTFFSARDSANAALDKEYAANAKVKSALLAKAEALLPVTNPRTTREAFRDLAERWDAAGKVPRADVKDFDDRFKKVEQAVRAAEDERWQGASPESKARAADTVAKLEASIASLEAALAKADADGNAKAVRQAQADIEARRLWLDQAQKALAEFS
;
A
#
# COMPACT_ATOMS: atom_id res chain seq x y z
N MET A 1 53.09 46.83 -3.75
CA MET A 1 52.27 46.47 -2.58
C MET A 1 50.81 46.09 -2.91
N LEU A 2 50.44 45.87 -4.18
CA LEU A 2 49.07 45.49 -4.57
C LEU A 2 48.79 44.00 -4.35
N TRP A 3 49.76 43.14 -4.67
CA TRP A 3 49.67 41.69 -4.51
C TRP A 3 49.43 41.24 -3.05
N LYS A 4 50.13 41.84 -2.09
CA LYS A 4 49.96 41.54 -0.66
C LYS A 4 48.54 41.90 -0.16
N ARG A 5 47.98 43.03 -0.62
CA ARG A 5 46.62 43.46 -0.28
C ARG A 5 45.56 42.56 -0.91
N PHE A 6 45.77 42.17 -2.16
CA PHE A 6 44.89 41.24 -2.85
C PHE A 6 44.87 39.86 -2.18
N ARG A 7 46.04 39.34 -1.80
CA ARG A 7 46.16 38.07 -1.08
C ARG A 7 45.47 38.10 0.28
N ALA A 8 45.69 39.17 1.07
CA ALA A 8 45.02 39.32 2.36
C ALA A 8 43.47 39.38 2.25
N ALA A 9 42.95 39.98 1.18
CA ALA A 9 41.52 40.00 0.89
C ALA A 9 40.99 38.61 0.49
N GLN A 10 41.74 37.87 -0.33
CA GLN A 10 41.41 36.48 -0.67
C GLN A 10 41.43 35.57 0.57
N ASP A 11 42.46 35.67 1.40
CA ASP A 11 42.60 34.84 2.61
C ASP A 11 41.42 35.07 3.57
N THR A 12 40.98 36.33 3.74
CA THR A 12 39.78 36.67 4.51
C THR A 12 38.51 36.05 3.92
N PHE A 13 38.32 36.14 2.60
CA PHE A 13 37.15 35.58 1.91
C PHE A 13 37.09 34.04 2.04
N PHE A 14 38.20 33.35 1.76
CA PHE A 14 38.25 31.89 1.83
C PHE A 14 38.09 31.39 3.27
N SER A 15 38.70 32.05 4.26
CA SER A 15 38.51 31.73 5.68
C SER A 15 37.04 31.87 6.11
N ALA A 16 36.37 32.96 5.73
CA ALA A 16 34.95 33.17 6.01
C ALA A 16 34.06 32.09 5.35
N ARG A 17 34.35 31.76 4.08
CA ARG A 17 33.64 30.70 3.34
C ARG A 17 33.82 29.34 4.00
N ASP A 18 35.04 28.99 4.36
CA ASP A 18 35.34 27.69 4.97
C ASP A 18 34.69 27.57 6.36
N SER A 19 34.66 28.66 7.13
CA SER A 19 33.91 28.72 8.39
C SER A 19 32.40 28.57 8.20
N ALA A 20 31.82 29.18 7.16
CA ALA A 20 30.41 29.04 6.84
C ALA A 20 30.07 27.60 6.42
N ASN A 21 30.92 26.98 5.59
CA ASN A 21 30.77 25.57 5.21
C ASN A 21 30.85 24.65 6.43
N ALA A 22 31.82 24.87 7.32
CA ALA A 22 31.96 24.07 8.54
C ALA A 22 30.76 24.22 9.49
N ALA A 23 30.08 25.38 9.50
CA ALA A 23 28.85 25.57 10.25
C ALA A 23 27.69 24.77 9.64
N LEU A 24 27.54 24.81 8.31
CA LEU A 24 26.54 24.01 7.59
C LEU A 24 26.75 22.51 7.77
N ASP A 25 28.00 22.04 7.70
CA ASP A 25 28.32 20.62 7.90
C ASP A 25 27.91 20.15 9.30
N LYS A 26 28.13 20.98 10.33
CA LYS A 26 27.68 20.70 11.71
C LYS A 26 26.16 20.66 11.82
N GLU A 27 25.47 21.60 11.18
CA GLU A 27 24.00 21.63 11.14
C GLU A 27 23.45 20.36 10.47
N TYR A 28 23.97 20.00 9.29
CA TYR A 28 23.56 18.81 8.57
C TYR A 28 23.83 17.53 9.35
N ALA A 29 24.97 17.43 10.03
CA ALA A 29 25.27 16.30 10.90
C ALA A 29 24.30 16.19 12.09
N ALA A 30 23.82 17.31 12.63
CA ALA A 30 22.79 17.31 13.67
C ALA A 30 21.43 16.84 13.11
N ASN A 31 21.03 17.36 11.96
CA ASN A 31 19.81 16.96 11.26
C ASN A 31 19.81 15.47 10.89
N ALA A 32 20.96 14.93 10.49
CA ALA A 32 21.11 13.51 10.18
C ALA A 32 20.81 12.62 11.39
N LYS A 33 21.21 13.03 12.61
CA LYS A 33 20.85 12.30 13.84
C LYS A 33 19.34 12.31 14.09
N VAL A 34 18.70 13.47 13.90
CA VAL A 34 17.24 13.60 14.04
C VAL A 34 16.51 12.72 13.03
N LYS A 35 16.88 12.82 11.75
CA LYS A 35 16.27 12.01 10.69
C LYS A 35 16.52 10.51 10.89
N SER A 36 17.71 10.11 11.34
CA SER A 36 17.99 8.71 11.68
C SER A 36 17.06 8.17 12.77
N ALA A 37 16.79 8.97 13.81
CA ALA A 37 15.84 8.59 14.86
C ALA A 37 14.38 8.53 14.38
N LEU A 38 13.97 9.45 13.49
CA LEU A 38 12.65 9.41 12.84
C LEU A 38 12.51 8.19 11.94
N LEU A 39 13.57 7.85 11.21
CA LEU A 39 13.61 6.68 10.33
C LEU A 39 13.44 5.39 11.10
N ALA A 40 14.14 5.24 12.22
CA ALA A 40 13.98 4.07 13.10
C ALA A 40 12.53 3.94 13.63
N LYS A 41 11.87 5.06 13.96
CA LYS A 41 10.45 5.07 14.36
C LYS A 41 9.52 4.71 13.20
N ALA A 42 9.82 5.19 11.99
CA ALA A 42 9.06 4.85 10.80
C ALA A 42 9.20 3.36 10.44
N GLU A 43 10.41 2.82 10.50
CA GLU A 43 10.68 1.40 10.24
C GLU A 43 10.00 0.49 11.27
N ALA A 44 9.86 0.93 12.52
CA ALA A 44 9.12 0.22 13.56
C ALA A 44 7.60 0.14 13.32
N LEU A 45 7.06 0.89 12.35
CA LEU A 45 5.67 0.75 11.92
C LEU A 45 5.42 -0.50 11.05
N LEU A 46 6.51 -1.18 10.65
CA LEU A 46 6.45 -2.41 9.86
C LEU A 46 6.61 -3.64 10.76
N PRO A 47 5.88 -4.75 10.48
CA PRO A 47 4.85 -4.90 9.44
C PRO A 47 3.55 -4.15 9.80
N VAL A 48 2.82 -3.69 8.78
CA VAL A 48 1.58 -2.92 8.96
C VAL A 48 0.42 -3.84 9.33
N THR A 49 -0.07 -3.75 10.56
CA THR A 49 -1.22 -4.53 11.04
C THR A 49 -2.54 -3.78 10.98
N ASN A 50 -2.52 -2.47 11.24
CA ASN A 50 -3.67 -1.58 11.13
C ASN A 50 -3.33 -0.39 10.22
N PRO A 51 -3.70 -0.44 8.93
CA PRO A 51 -3.30 0.55 7.94
C PRO A 51 -3.70 1.98 8.30
N ARG A 52 -4.88 2.17 8.91
CA ARG A 52 -5.39 3.50 9.24
C ARG A 52 -4.57 4.16 10.35
N THR A 53 -4.38 3.47 11.48
CA THR A 53 -3.60 4.02 12.61
C THR A 53 -2.14 4.19 12.22
N THR A 54 -1.60 3.26 11.42
CA THR A 54 -0.24 3.35 10.92
C THR A 54 -0.05 4.54 9.98
N ARG A 55 -1.03 4.84 9.10
CA ARG A 55 -1.01 6.03 8.24
C ARG A 55 -1.02 7.33 9.03
N GLU A 56 -1.85 7.42 10.06
CA GLU A 56 -1.91 8.59 10.94
C GLU A 56 -0.56 8.80 11.67
N ALA A 57 0.04 7.74 12.22
CA ALA A 57 1.35 7.78 12.84
C ALA A 57 2.47 8.15 11.85
N PHE A 58 2.44 7.57 10.64
CA PHE A 58 3.41 7.88 9.59
C PHE A 58 3.32 9.35 9.15
N ARG A 59 2.12 9.94 9.12
CA ARG A 59 1.94 11.36 8.77
C ARG A 59 2.62 12.30 9.76
N ASP A 60 2.50 12.05 11.06
CA ASP A 60 3.22 12.82 12.10
C ASP A 60 4.75 12.68 11.93
N LEU A 61 5.23 11.47 11.61
CA LEU A 61 6.65 11.26 11.34
C LEU A 61 7.13 11.99 10.07
N ALA A 62 6.33 12.03 9.01
CA ALA A 62 6.62 12.74 7.77
C ALA A 62 6.71 14.25 7.98
N GLU A 63 5.79 14.83 8.76
CA GLU A 63 5.84 16.25 9.12
C GLU A 63 7.13 16.59 9.88
N ARG A 64 7.52 15.76 10.84
CA ARG A 64 8.78 15.92 11.58
C ARG A 64 10.01 15.69 10.70
N TRP A 65 9.92 14.80 9.72
CA TRP A 65 10.98 14.52 8.76
C TRP A 65 11.27 15.72 7.86
N ASP A 66 10.22 16.37 7.38
CA ASP A 66 10.32 17.57 6.55
C ASP A 66 10.83 18.76 7.38
N ALA A 67 10.40 18.88 8.64
CA ALA A 67 10.87 19.91 9.56
C ALA A 67 12.34 19.73 10.01
N ALA A 68 12.89 18.51 9.95
CA ALA A 68 14.26 18.21 10.41
C ALA A 68 15.36 18.79 9.49
N GLY A 69 15.02 19.38 8.34
CA GLY A 69 15.98 20.07 7.49
C GLY A 69 16.85 19.14 6.62
N LYS A 70 17.99 19.66 6.13
CA LYS A 70 18.89 18.94 5.22
C LYS A 70 19.90 18.08 5.97
N VAL A 71 20.30 16.98 5.35
CA VAL A 71 21.34 16.06 5.84
C VAL A 71 22.56 16.09 4.91
N PRO A 72 23.72 15.53 5.32
CA PRO A 72 24.88 15.44 4.46
C PRO A 72 24.54 14.74 3.15
N ARG A 73 25.14 15.20 2.05
CA ARG A 73 24.82 14.72 0.70
C ARG A 73 24.95 13.19 0.54
N ALA A 74 25.86 12.56 1.29
CA ALA A 74 26.05 11.12 1.28
C ALA A 74 24.83 10.36 1.85
N ASP A 75 24.13 10.94 2.82
CA ASP A 75 23.03 10.28 3.54
C ASP A 75 21.67 10.50 2.87
N VAL A 76 21.52 11.58 2.08
CA VAL A 76 20.24 11.98 1.45
C VAL A 76 19.54 10.80 0.78
N LYS A 77 20.27 10.05 -0.07
CA LYS A 77 19.68 8.97 -0.85
C LYS A 77 19.21 7.82 0.03
N ASP A 78 20.06 7.35 0.97
CA ASP A 78 19.71 6.23 1.86
C ASP A 78 18.49 6.57 2.72
N PHE A 79 18.50 7.78 3.28
CA PHE A 79 17.46 8.28 4.17
C PHE A 79 16.12 8.39 3.44
N ASP A 80 16.12 9.00 2.25
CA ASP A 80 14.92 9.13 1.43
C ASP A 80 14.39 7.78 0.94
N ASP A 81 15.26 6.87 0.51
CA ASP A 81 14.86 5.55 0.01
C ASP A 81 14.21 4.71 1.11
N ARG A 82 14.81 4.68 2.31
CA ARG A 82 14.26 3.94 3.44
C ARG A 82 12.95 4.55 3.93
N PHE A 83 12.85 5.88 3.99
CA PHE A 83 11.62 6.56 4.38
C PHE A 83 10.48 6.30 3.37
N LYS A 84 10.78 6.39 2.07
CA LYS A 84 9.84 6.04 0.98
C LYS A 84 9.42 4.58 1.02
N LYS A 85 10.30 3.67 1.39
CA LYS A 85 9.96 2.25 1.53
C LYS A 85 8.88 2.02 2.60
N VAL A 86 9.00 2.71 3.74
CA VAL A 86 7.96 2.69 4.78
C VAL A 86 6.67 3.30 4.23
N GLU A 87 6.73 4.47 3.59
CA GLU A 87 5.55 5.11 3.00
C GLU A 87 4.80 4.19 2.03
N GLN A 88 5.54 3.54 1.13
CA GLN A 88 4.99 2.60 0.14
C GLN A 88 4.33 1.41 0.81
N ALA A 89 4.95 0.84 1.86
CA ALA A 89 4.37 -0.28 2.60
C ALA A 89 3.07 0.13 3.31
N VAL A 90 3.00 1.33 3.88
CA VAL A 90 1.78 1.84 4.52
C VAL A 90 0.67 2.09 3.50
N ARG A 91 0.99 2.72 2.37
CA ARG A 91 0.02 2.95 1.27
C ARG A 91 -0.49 1.65 0.68
N ALA A 92 0.40 0.68 0.41
CA ALA A 92 0.02 -0.62 -0.13
C ALA A 92 -0.94 -1.37 0.81
N ALA A 93 -0.68 -1.35 2.12
CA ALA A 93 -1.56 -1.99 3.12
C ALA A 93 -2.95 -1.32 3.19
N GLU A 94 -3.03 -0.01 2.95
CA GLU A 94 -4.30 0.71 2.88
C GLU A 94 -5.05 0.43 1.58
N ASP A 95 -4.34 0.42 0.45
CA ASP A 95 -4.90 0.09 -0.86
C ASP A 95 -5.47 -1.33 -0.87
N GLU A 96 -4.76 -2.30 -0.30
CA GLU A 96 -5.24 -3.68 -0.17
C GLU A 96 -6.55 -3.76 0.63
N ARG A 97 -6.63 -3.03 1.75
CA ARG A 97 -7.87 -2.91 2.54
C ARG A 97 -8.98 -2.25 1.74
N TRP A 98 -8.68 -1.21 0.96
CA TRP A 98 -9.68 -0.51 0.16
C TRP A 98 -10.17 -1.36 -1.03
N GLN A 99 -9.28 -2.10 -1.69
CA GLN A 99 -9.64 -3.03 -2.77
C GLN A 99 -10.51 -4.17 -2.23
N GLY A 100 -10.19 -4.70 -1.06
CA GLY A 100 -11.02 -5.67 -0.34
C GLY A 100 -12.36 -5.10 0.14
N ALA A 101 -12.43 -3.81 0.47
CA ALA A 101 -13.67 -3.15 0.91
C ALA A 101 -14.41 -2.41 -0.22
N SER A 102 -13.94 -2.48 -1.46
CA SER A 102 -14.48 -1.64 -2.53
C SER A 102 -15.89 -2.08 -2.93
N PRO A 103 -16.81 -1.14 -3.22
CA PRO A 103 -18.14 -1.46 -3.74
C PRO A 103 -18.08 -2.27 -5.04
N GLU A 104 -17.05 -2.06 -5.86
CA GLU A 104 -16.86 -2.78 -7.12
C GLU A 104 -16.47 -4.24 -6.90
N SER A 105 -15.57 -4.52 -5.95
CA SER A 105 -15.21 -5.90 -5.56
C SER A 105 -16.42 -6.65 -5.04
N LYS A 106 -17.22 -6.00 -4.18
CA LYS A 106 -18.49 -6.56 -3.68
C LYS A 106 -19.50 -6.77 -4.81
N ALA A 107 -19.63 -5.83 -5.75
CA ALA A 107 -20.54 -5.95 -6.89
C ALA A 107 -20.14 -7.10 -7.82
N ARG A 108 -18.84 -7.31 -8.08
CA ARG A 108 -18.35 -8.45 -8.87
C ARG A 108 -18.62 -9.80 -8.19
N ALA A 109 -18.44 -9.87 -6.87
CA ALA A 109 -18.81 -11.06 -6.09
C ALA A 109 -20.32 -11.32 -6.15
N ALA A 110 -21.15 -10.28 -6.00
CA ALA A 110 -22.60 -10.38 -6.12
C ALA A 110 -23.07 -10.79 -7.54
N ASP A 111 -22.44 -10.26 -8.59
CA ASP A 111 -22.71 -10.65 -9.98
C ASP A 111 -22.38 -12.13 -10.24
N THR A 112 -21.29 -12.63 -9.64
CA THR A 112 -20.91 -14.05 -9.73
C THR A 112 -21.97 -14.95 -9.08
N VAL A 113 -22.47 -14.55 -7.90
CA VAL A 113 -23.58 -15.25 -7.22
C VAL A 113 -24.84 -15.24 -8.10
N ALA A 114 -25.24 -14.09 -8.63
CA ALA A 114 -26.42 -13.96 -9.48
C ALA A 114 -26.34 -14.84 -10.74
N LYS A 115 -25.16 -14.95 -11.37
CA LYS A 115 -24.93 -15.82 -12.54
C LYS A 115 -25.06 -17.31 -12.19
N LEU A 116 -24.57 -17.72 -11.02
CA LEU A 116 -24.69 -19.10 -10.54
C LEU A 116 -26.16 -19.44 -10.24
N GLU A 117 -26.90 -18.54 -9.58
CA GLU A 117 -28.34 -18.69 -9.33
C GLU A 117 -29.13 -18.80 -10.64
N ALA A 118 -28.85 -17.94 -11.61
CA ALA A 118 -29.48 -18.00 -12.94
C ALA A 118 -29.16 -19.31 -13.67
N SER A 119 -27.91 -19.81 -13.57
CA SER A 119 -27.54 -21.10 -14.15
C SER A 119 -28.23 -22.28 -13.47
N ILE A 120 -28.42 -22.24 -12.14
CA ILE A 120 -29.16 -23.27 -11.40
C ILE A 120 -30.63 -23.25 -11.83
N ALA A 121 -31.26 -22.08 -11.90
CA ALA A 121 -32.65 -21.95 -12.34
C ALA A 121 -32.86 -22.50 -13.77
N SER A 122 -31.91 -22.25 -14.68
CA SER A 122 -31.95 -22.81 -16.03
C SER A 122 -31.86 -24.34 -16.04
N LEU A 123 -31.03 -24.94 -15.18
CA LEU A 123 -30.91 -26.38 -15.06
C LEU A 123 -32.13 -27.01 -14.37
N GLU A 124 -32.73 -26.34 -13.40
CA GLU A 124 -33.96 -26.80 -12.74
C GLU A 124 -35.13 -26.81 -13.74
N ALA A 125 -35.22 -25.83 -14.64
CA ALA A 125 -36.18 -25.85 -15.73
C ALA A 125 -35.91 -26.99 -16.74
N ALA A 126 -34.64 -27.25 -17.06
CA ALA A 126 -34.25 -28.36 -17.93
C ALA A 126 -34.55 -29.74 -17.29
N LEU A 127 -34.35 -29.85 -15.98
CA LEU A 127 -34.69 -31.03 -15.18
C LEU A 127 -36.20 -31.30 -15.22
N ALA A 128 -37.03 -30.29 -14.97
CA ALA A 128 -38.49 -30.42 -15.01
C ALA A 128 -38.99 -30.87 -16.39
N LYS A 129 -38.41 -30.33 -17.47
CA LYS A 129 -38.73 -30.77 -18.83
C LYS A 129 -38.29 -32.21 -19.08
N ALA A 130 -37.06 -32.57 -18.69
CA ALA A 130 -36.54 -33.92 -18.87
C ALA A 130 -37.35 -34.98 -18.10
N ASP A 131 -37.87 -34.61 -16.92
CA ASP A 131 -38.75 -35.47 -16.11
C ASP A 131 -40.10 -35.69 -16.81
N ALA A 132 -40.72 -34.62 -17.32
CA ALA A 132 -41.96 -34.69 -18.10
C ALA A 132 -41.81 -35.51 -19.41
N ASP A 133 -40.65 -35.41 -20.05
CA ASP A 133 -40.30 -36.17 -21.27
C ASP A 133 -39.86 -37.63 -20.95
N GLY A 134 -39.78 -38.02 -19.67
CA GLY A 134 -39.36 -39.36 -19.24
C GLY A 134 -37.89 -39.69 -19.52
N ASN A 135 -37.04 -38.68 -19.75
CA ASN A 135 -35.63 -38.87 -20.11
C ASN A 135 -34.75 -39.02 -18.86
N ALA A 136 -34.69 -40.24 -18.32
CA ALA A 136 -33.94 -40.56 -17.11
C ALA A 136 -32.45 -40.19 -17.16
N LYS A 137 -31.81 -40.21 -18.34
CA LYS A 137 -30.40 -39.81 -18.50
C LYS A 137 -30.23 -38.30 -18.32
N ALA A 138 -31.10 -37.52 -18.96
CA ALA A 138 -31.08 -36.06 -18.86
C ALA A 138 -31.42 -35.59 -17.44
N VAL A 139 -32.37 -36.25 -16.77
CA VAL A 139 -32.71 -36.01 -15.35
C VAL A 139 -31.49 -36.16 -14.46
N ARG A 140 -30.78 -37.30 -14.53
CA ARG A 140 -29.59 -37.55 -13.70
C ARG A 140 -28.47 -36.55 -13.97
N GLN A 141 -28.27 -36.19 -15.24
CA GLN A 141 -27.24 -35.21 -15.62
C GLN A 141 -27.56 -33.83 -15.04
N ALA A 142 -28.79 -33.34 -15.23
CA ALA A 142 -29.21 -32.06 -14.70
C ALA A 142 -29.13 -32.00 -13.16
N GLN A 143 -29.51 -33.08 -12.46
CA GLN A 143 -29.36 -33.17 -11.00
C GLN A 143 -27.89 -33.06 -10.56
N ALA A 144 -26.98 -33.79 -11.20
CA ALA A 144 -25.55 -33.70 -10.90
C ALA A 144 -24.99 -32.29 -11.16
N ASP A 145 -25.40 -31.67 -12.26
CA ASP A 145 -24.99 -30.33 -12.65
C ASP A 145 -25.50 -29.23 -11.71
N ILE A 146 -26.72 -29.40 -11.16
CA ILE A 146 -27.30 -28.53 -10.14
C ILE A 146 -26.53 -28.66 -8.83
N GLU A 147 -26.29 -29.88 -8.36
CA GLU A 147 -25.56 -30.13 -7.10
C GLU A 147 -24.13 -29.56 -7.17
N ALA A 148 -23.45 -29.73 -8.30
CA ALA A 148 -22.16 -29.10 -8.53
C ALA A 148 -22.26 -27.57 -8.42
N ARG A 149 -23.22 -26.93 -9.10
CA ARG A 149 -23.37 -25.46 -9.05
C ARG A 149 -23.80 -24.94 -7.70
N ARG A 150 -24.59 -25.69 -6.92
CA ARG A 150 -24.96 -25.34 -5.55
C ARG A 150 -23.75 -25.32 -4.62
N LEU A 151 -22.83 -26.28 -4.78
CA LEU A 151 -21.57 -26.25 -4.04
C LEU A 151 -20.75 -25.01 -4.37
N TRP A 152 -20.66 -24.64 -5.65
CA TRP A 152 -19.97 -23.41 -6.06
C TRP A 152 -20.68 -22.14 -5.59
N LEU A 153 -22.01 -22.12 -5.57
CA LEU A 153 -22.82 -21.02 -5.06
C LEU A 153 -22.57 -20.79 -3.57
N ASP A 154 -22.53 -21.85 -2.76
CA ASP A 154 -22.22 -21.76 -1.33
C ASP A 154 -20.83 -21.13 -1.10
N GLN A 155 -19.83 -21.53 -1.87
CA GLN A 155 -18.49 -20.93 -1.79
C GLN A 155 -18.50 -19.44 -2.22
N ALA A 156 -19.21 -19.10 -3.29
CA ALA A 156 -19.33 -17.73 -3.76
C ALA A 156 -20.08 -16.83 -2.76
N GLN A 157 -21.11 -17.34 -2.09
CA GLN A 157 -21.84 -16.64 -1.04
C GLN A 157 -20.99 -16.41 0.21
N LYS A 158 -20.17 -17.40 0.60
CA LYS A 158 -19.17 -17.24 1.67
C LYS A 158 -18.15 -16.15 1.33
N ALA A 159 -17.59 -16.19 0.13
CA ALA A 159 -16.69 -15.15 -0.34
C ALA A 159 -17.37 -13.77 -0.33
N LEU A 160 -18.62 -13.64 -0.78
CA LEU A 160 -19.38 -12.39 -0.73
C LEU A 160 -19.57 -11.87 0.72
N ALA A 161 -19.77 -12.77 1.68
CA ALA A 161 -19.92 -12.42 3.09
C ALA A 161 -18.61 -11.86 3.70
N GLU A 162 -17.44 -12.28 3.20
CA GLU A 162 -16.14 -11.75 3.62
C GLU A 162 -15.91 -10.28 3.20
N PHE A 163 -16.67 -9.76 2.23
CA PHE A 163 -16.66 -8.34 1.81
C PHE A 163 -17.58 -7.43 2.66
N SER A 164 -18.16 -7.94 3.75
CA SER A 164 -19.13 -7.21 4.60
C SER A 164 -18.54 -6.88 5.97
#